data_AF-A0A7K3GT02-F1
#
_entry.id   AF-A0A7K3GT02-F1
#
_cell.length_a   1.000
_cell.length_b   1.000
_cell.length_c   1.000
_cell.angle_alpha   90.00
_cell.angle_beta   90.00
_cell.angle_gamma   90.00
#
_symmetry.space_group_name_H-M   'P 1'
#
loop_
_entity.id
_entity.type
_entity.pdbx_description
1 polymer ?
#
loop_
_entity_poly.entity_id
_entity_poly.type
_entity_poly.pdbx_seq_one_letter_code
_entity_poly.pdbx_strand_id
1 'polypeptide(L)'
;MTDDVRNIVLGVVAAGISAALGWFTRTYLSKRRLRRKQAFFGLPDSSESLLVVNRDPAASEPAVHRFDVFALLELAALIKDCGAHIQVVTQDMVGQGFGERTEFCVGGPGSNRRMVAHMAAMLPGVRVNVDPEPGPDRGAFQIGSERYRLDAGTTEYVLLARLTAGDRREARPAFLFCGQRAITNQAATRYLARHHEKLARKHGTSSFVLLLKVVNSQAYGPDVVELVGDVTRAATSPLPAPAPAPTSRNSHRA
;
A
#
# COMPACT_ATOMS: atom_id res chain seq x y z
N MET A 1 51.79 -16.27 39.55
CA MET A 1 51.99 -16.63 38.12
C MET A 1 50.90 -17.56 37.59
N THR A 2 50.56 -18.67 38.23
CA THR A 2 49.47 -19.57 37.78
C THR A 2 48.06 -18.99 37.94
N ASP A 3 47.80 -18.21 38.99
CA ASP A 3 46.50 -17.55 39.20
C ASP A 3 46.22 -16.42 38.19
N ASP A 4 47.25 -15.69 37.79
CA ASP A 4 47.14 -14.62 36.79
C ASP A 4 46.78 -15.19 35.41
N VAL A 5 47.46 -16.28 35.01
CA VAL A 5 47.15 -17.00 33.76
C VAL A 5 45.72 -17.57 33.79
N ARG A 6 45.28 -18.13 34.93
CA ARG A 6 43.90 -18.62 35.09
C ARG A 6 42.87 -17.51 34.91
N ASN A 7 43.09 -16.35 35.53
CA ASN A 7 42.18 -15.21 35.43
C ASN A 7 42.13 -14.66 33.99
N ILE A 8 43.26 -14.60 33.29
CA ILE A 8 43.32 -14.20 31.88
C ILE A 8 42.54 -15.20 31.01
N VAL A 9 42.75 -16.50 31.19
CA VAL A 9 42.04 -17.54 30.43
C VAL A 9 40.54 -17.47 30.68
N LEU A 10 40.11 -17.33 31.94
CA LEU A 10 38.69 -17.17 32.29
C LEU A 10 38.10 -15.90 31.64
N GLY A 11 38.83 -14.79 31.63
CA GLY A 11 38.42 -13.55 30.98
C GLY A 11 38.23 -13.72 29.46
N VAL A 12 39.17 -14.39 28.79
CA VAL A 12 39.08 -14.65 27.34
C VAL A 12 37.92 -15.59 27.01
N VAL A 13 37.73 -16.65 27.81
CA VAL A 13 36.60 -17.58 27.63
C VAL A 13 35.27 -16.86 27.83
N ALA A 14 35.14 -16.06 28.90
CA ALA A 14 33.94 -15.27 29.17
C ALA A 14 33.65 -14.26 28.05
N ALA A 15 34.67 -13.58 27.53
CA ALA A 15 34.54 -12.68 26.39
C ALA A 15 34.10 -13.42 25.12
N GLY A 16 34.69 -14.59 24.84
CA GLY A 16 34.33 -15.43 23.70
C GLY A 16 32.87 -15.90 23.77
N ILE A 17 32.41 -16.37 24.93
CA ILE A 17 31.02 -16.78 25.16
C ILE A 17 30.07 -15.59 24.98
N SER A 18 30.42 -14.44 25.55
CA SER A 18 29.60 -13.22 25.45
C SER A 18 29.48 -12.74 24.01
N ALA A 19 30.58 -12.77 23.24
CA ALA A 19 30.58 -12.43 21.83
C ALA A 19 29.73 -13.41 21.00
N ALA A 20 29.88 -14.72 21.24
CA ALA A 20 29.10 -15.75 20.56
C ALA A 20 27.59 -15.62 20.84
N LEU A 21 27.21 -15.39 22.11
CA LEU A 21 25.83 -15.17 22.51
C LEU A 21 25.27 -13.88 21.92
N GLY A 22 26.04 -12.80 21.90
CA GLY A 22 25.68 -11.53 21.25
C GLY A 22 25.46 -11.69 19.74
N TRP A 23 26.31 -12.45 19.07
CA TRP A 23 26.15 -12.76 17.64
C TRP A 23 24.91 -13.61 17.38
N PHE A 24 24.70 -14.67 18.16
CA PHE A 24 23.56 -15.57 18.01
C PHE A 24 22.23 -14.85 18.26
N THR A 25 22.15 -14.06 19.33
CA THR A 25 20.96 -13.26 19.64
C THR A 25 20.67 -12.23 18.55
N ARG A 26 21.69 -11.48 18.08
CA ARG A 26 21.53 -10.52 16.98
C ARG A 26 21.07 -11.20 15.69
N THR A 27 21.72 -12.28 15.28
CA THR A 27 21.38 -12.99 14.04
C THR A 27 19.98 -13.60 14.09
N TYR A 28 19.60 -14.21 15.21
CA TYR A 28 18.25 -14.75 15.41
C TYR A 28 17.17 -13.66 15.36
N LEU A 29 17.38 -12.53 16.06
CA LEU A 29 16.44 -11.41 16.06
C LEU A 29 16.32 -10.78 14.67
N SER A 30 17.42 -10.59 13.95
CA SER A 30 17.41 -10.09 12.56
C SER A 30 16.63 -11.02 11.63
N LYS A 31 16.88 -12.33 11.69
CA LYS A 31 16.13 -13.32 10.89
C LYS A 31 14.64 -13.31 11.22
N ARG A 32 14.28 -13.19 12.50
CA ARG A 32 12.87 -13.13 12.93
C ARG A 32 12.18 -11.85 12.44
N ARG A 33 12.86 -10.70 12.50
CA ARG A 33 12.35 -9.42 11.97
C ARG A 33 12.17 -9.50 10.46
N LEU A 34 13.14 -10.03 9.73
CA LEU A 34 13.05 -10.23 8.28
C LEU A 34 11.86 -11.12 7.92
N ARG A 35 11.71 -12.29 8.56
CA ARG A 35 10.58 -13.20 8.31
C ARG A 35 9.22 -12.55 8.55
N ARG A 36 9.10 -11.71 9.58
CA ARG A 36 7.87 -10.94 9.85
C ARG A 36 7.60 -9.90 8.76
N LYS A 37 8.64 -9.19 8.30
CA LYS A 37 8.55 -8.24 7.18
C LYS A 37 8.11 -8.96 5.90
N GLN A 38 8.80 -10.05 5.54
CA GLN A 38 8.47 -10.90 4.40
C GLN A 38 7.03 -11.42 4.46
N ALA A 39 6.57 -11.91 5.62
CA ALA A 39 5.20 -12.40 5.79
C ALA A 39 4.15 -11.29 5.62
N PHE A 40 4.40 -10.10 6.18
CA PHE A 40 3.49 -8.96 6.05
C PHE A 40 3.32 -8.52 4.60
N PHE A 41 4.43 -8.36 3.88
CA PHE A 41 4.44 -7.99 2.46
C PHE A 41 4.14 -9.15 1.51
N GLY A 42 4.08 -10.38 2.00
CA GLY A 42 3.97 -11.57 1.17
C GLY A 42 5.19 -11.81 0.27
N LEU A 43 6.36 -11.28 0.62
CA LEU A 43 7.61 -11.33 -0.15
C LEU A 43 8.61 -12.31 0.48
N PRO A 44 8.48 -13.63 0.31
CA PRO A 44 9.49 -14.56 0.79
C PRO A 44 10.79 -14.38 -0.01
N ASP A 45 11.86 -14.92 0.55
CA ASP A 45 13.18 -14.83 -0.05
C ASP A 45 13.20 -15.32 -1.50
N SER A 46 13.87 -14.56 -2.37
CA SER A 46 13.97 -14.80 -3.82
C SER A 46 12.64 -14.86 -4.59
N SER A 47 11.53 -14.39 -4.01
CA SER A 47 10.24 -14.31 -4.72
C SER A 47 10.20 -13.18 -5.74
N GLU A 48 9.37 -13.35 -6.77
CA GLU A 48 9.05 -12.30 -7.74
C GLU A 48 7.87 -11.45 -7.26
N SER A 49 7.97 -10.14 -7.47
CA SER A 49 6.90 -9.17 -7.17
C SER A 49 6.63 -8.28 -8.38
N LEU A 50 5.39 -7.83 -8.51
CA LEU A 50 4.96 -6.94 -9.58
C LEU A 50 4.80 -5.53 -9.04
N LEU A 51 5.49 -4.56 -9.64
CA LEU A 51 5.29 -3.14 -9.38
C LEU A 51 4.54 -2.53 -10.57
N VAL A 52 3.25 -2.28 -10.38
CA VAL A 52 2.33 -1.80 -11.41
C VAL A 52 2.17 -0.29 -11.30
N VAL A 53 2.50 0.41 -12.37
CA VAL A 53 2.57 1.89 -12.37
C VAL A 53 1.61 2.52 -13.36
N ASN A 54 1.29 3.79 -13.11
CA ASN A 54 0.54 4.62 -14.04
C ASN A 54 1.23 4.75 -15.39
N ARG A 55 0.41 4.89 -16.44
CA ARG A 55 0.81 5.46 -17.72
C ARG A 55 0.11 6.80 -17.87
N ASP A 56 0.83 7.85 -18.26
CA ASP A 56 0.20 9.09 -18.69
C ASP A 56 -0.59 8.84 -20.00
N PRO A 57 -1.93 9.02 -20.03
CA PRO A 57 -2.73 8.81 -21.22
C PRO A 57 -2.41 9.79 -22.35
N ALA A 58 -1.83 10.95 -22.04
CA ALA A 58 -1.51 12.00 -23.00
C ALA A 58 -0.10 11.86 -23.62
N ALA A 59 0.73 10.95 -23.10
CA ALA A 59 2.09 10.75 -23.57
C ALA A 59 2.17 9.57 -24.56
N SER A 60 2.73 9.85 -25.74
CA SER A 60 3.07 8.84 -26.77
C SER A 60 4.09 7.82 -26.25
N GLU A 61 4.96 8.23 -25.33
CA GLU A 61 5.89 7.37 -24.58
C GLU A 61 5.38 7.14 -23.15
N PRO A 62 5.72 6.02 -22.48
CA PRO A 62 5.33 5.79 -21.10
C PRO A 62 5.98 6.81 -20.15
N ALA A 63 5.31 7.95 -19.95
CA ALA A 63 5.71 8.97 -19.00
C ALA A 63 5.13 8.67 -17.62
N VAL A 64 6.00 8.64 -16.62
CA VAL A 64 5.64 8.42 -15.21
C VAL A 64 5.85 9.73 -14.46
N HIS A 65 4.86 10.15 -13.67
CA HIS A 65 4.96 11.38 -12.89
C HIS A 65 6.15 11.29 -11.91
N ARG A 66 6.91 12.38 -11.71
CA ARG A 66 8.10 12.38 -10.83
C ARG A 66 7.86 11.78 -9.43
N PHE A 67 6.68 12.04 -8.86
CA PHE A 67 6.30 11.52 -7.55
C PHE A 67 5.99 10.03 -7.56
N ASP A 68 5.45 9.51 -8.67
CA ASP A 68 5.27 8.07 -8.83
C ASP A 68 6.65 7.40 -8.94
N VAL A 69 7.63 8.00 -9.63
CA VAL A 69 9.03 7.49 -9.66
C VAL A 69 9.63 7.38 -8.24
N PHE A 70 9.46 8.40 -7.39
CA PHE A 70 9.93 8.32 -6.02
C PHE A 70 9.21 7.21 -5.22
N ALA A 71 7.91 7.01 -5.44
CA ALA A 71 7.19 5.87 -4.86
C ALA A 71 7.81 4.54 -5.32
N LEU A 72 8.22 4.41 -6.60
CA LEU A 72 8.88 3.20 -7.09
C LEU A 72 10.21 2.94 -6.40
N LEU A 73 11.03 3.98 -6.22
CA LEU A 73 12.32 3.85 -5.55
C LEU A 73 12.16 3.41 -4.09
N GLU A 74 11.19 3.99 -3.37
CA GLU A 74 10.88 3.60 -2.00
C GLU A 74 10.38 2.15 -1.92
N LEU A 75 9.51 1.72 -2.85
CA LEU A 75 9.04 0.33 -2.92
C LEU A 75 10.15 -0.64 -3.32
N ALA A 76 11.00 -0.27 -4.27
CA ALA A 76 12.12 -1.11 -4.71
C ALA A 76 13.11 -1.37 -3.57
N ALA A 77 13.42 -0.35 -2.77
CA ALA A 77 14.24 -0.51 -1.57
C ALA A 77 13.56 -1.49 -0.58
N LEU A 78 12.26 -1.33 -0.34
CA LEU A 78 11.50 -2.19 0.57
C LEU A 78 11.44 -3.66 0.10
N ILE A 79 11.25 -3.88 -1.19
CA ILE A 79 11.21 -5.21 -1.82
C ILE A 79 12.59 -5.87 -1.72
N LYS A 80 13.65 -5.12 -2.04
CA LYS A 80 15.03 -5.59 -1.95
C LYS A 80 15.44 -5.94 -0.51
N ASP A 81 15.01 -5.16 0.48
CA ASP A 81 15.22 -5.48 1.90
C ASP A 81 14.56 -6.81 2.30
N CYS A 82 13.52 -7.26 1.59
CA CYS A 82 12.89 -8.55 1.80
C CYS A 82 13.63 -9.71 1.10
N GLY A 83 14.66 -9.43 0.28
CA GLY A 83 15.33 -10.42 -0.55
C GLY A 83 14.52 -10.84 -1.79
N ALA A 84 13.50 -10.05 -2.17
CA ALA A 84 12.65 -10.33 -3.33
C ALA A 84 13.08 -9.54 -4.56
N HIS A 85 12.65 -10.01 -5.73
CA HIS A 85 12.89 -9.41 -7.04
C HIS A 85 11.68 -8.57 -7.46
N ILE A 86 11.96 -7.53 -8.25
CA ILE A 86 10.95 -6.58 -8.71
C ILE A 86 10.84 -6.63 -10.23
N GLN A 87 9.64 -6.83 -10.72
CA GLN A 87 9.29 -6.67 -12.12
C GLN A 87 8.39 -5.44 -12.26
N VAL A 88 8.92 -4.37 -12.84
CA VAL A 88 8.15 -3.16 -13.14
C VAL A 88 7.32 -3.42 -14.38
N VAL A 89 6.01 -3.29 -14.27
CA VAL A 89 5.06 -3.52 -15.37
C VAL A 89 4.13 -2.32 -15.53
N THR A 90 3.79 -2.03 -16.77
CA THR A 90 2.70 -1.11 -17.10
C THR A 90 1.37 -1.86 -17.11
N GLN A 91 0.27 -1.14 -16.91
CA GLN A 91 -1.08 -1.69 -16.78
C GLN A 91 -1.54 -2.64 -17.90
N ASP A 92 -0.98 -2.54 -19.11
CA ASP A 92 -1.39 -3.34 -20.29
C ASP A 92 -0.61 -4.67 -20.42
N MET A 93 0.46 -4.87 -19.64
CA MET A 93 1.28 -6.09 -19.69
C MET A 93 0.90 -7.13 -18.63
N VAL A 94 -0.17 -6.90 -17.86
CA VAL A 94 -0.51 -7.76 -16.71
C VAL A 94 -1.53 -8.84 -17.10
N GLY A 95 -1.07 -9.85 -17.85
CA GLY A 95 -1.83 -11.07 -18.13
C GLY A 95 -1.77 -12.13 -17.00
N GLN A 96 -1.19 -11.80 -15.83
CA GLN A 96 -0.93 -12.77 -14.76
C GLN A 96 -2.02 -12.79 -13.68
N GLY A 97 -2.23 -13.99 -13.11
CA GLY A 97 -3.27 -14.31 -12.15
C GLY A 97 -3.11 -13.55 -10.83
N PHE A 98 -4.21 -12.96 -10.36
CA PHE A 98 -4.22 -12.27 -9.07
C PHE A 98 -3.93 -13.25 -7.92
N GLY A 99 -3.00 -12.88 -7.04
CA GLY A 99 -2.63 -13.67 -5.86
C GLY A 99 -1.48 -14.67 -6.07
N GLU A 100 -0.94 -14.79 -7.29
CA GLU A 100 0.26 -15.61 -7.57
C GLU A 100 1.54 -14.94 -7.07
N ARG A 101 1.63 -13.62 -7.21
CA ARG A 101 2.76 -12.77 -6.82
C ARG A 101 2.26 -11.60 -5.98
N THR A 102 3.13 -11.06 -5.12
CA THR A 102 2.80 -9.81 -4.44
C THR A 102 2.76 -8.70 -5.47
N GLU A 103 1.68 -7.93 -5.48
CA GLU A 103 1.50 -6.77 -6.37
C GLU A 103 1.58 -5.48 -5.58
N PHE A 104 2.23 -4.46 -6.13
CA PHE A 104 2.21 -3.09 -5.65
C PHE A 104 1.63 -2.22 -6.76
N CYS A 105 0.38 -1.82 -6.63
CA CYS A 105 -0.31 -0.99 -7.61
C CYS A 105 -0.29 0.47 -7.18
N VAL A 106 0.42 1.31 -7.93
CA VAL A 106 0.59 2.74 -7.66
C VAL A 106 -0.27 3.52 -8.65
N GLY A 107 -1.08 4.44 -8.15
CA GLY A 107 -1.90 5.32 -8.97
C GLY A 107 -3.40 5.26 -8.74
N GLY A 108 -4.10 6.27 -9.27
CA GLY A 108 -5.55 6.31 -9.24
C GLY A 108 -6.19 5.45 -10.35
N PRO A 109 -7.47 5.08 -10.22
CA PRO A 109 -8.18 4.26 -11.21
C PRO A 109 -8.32 4.95 -12.58
N GLY A 110 -8.17 6.28 -12.68
CA GLY A 110 -8.18 6.98 -13.96
C GLY A 110 -6.96 6.72 -14.85
N SER A 111 -5.85 6.23 -14.29
CA SER A 111 -4.56 6.06 -15.00
C SER A 111 -3.96 4.66 -14.84
N ASN A 112 -4.61 3.76 -14.10
CA ASN A 112 -4.14 2.39 -13.85
C ASN A 112 -5.30 1.38 -13.89
N ARG A 113 -5.43 0.66 -15.01
CA ARG A 113 -6.44 -0.39 -15.24
C ARG A 113 -6.33 -1.55 -14.24
N ARG A 114 -5.12 -1.88 -13.77
CA ARG A 114 -4.93 -2.93 -12.74
C ARG A 114 -5.48 -2.45 -11.39
N MET A 115 -5.33 -1.16 -11.06
CA MET A 115 -5.98 -0.56 -9.90
C MET A 115 -7.50 -0.69 -9.99
N VAL A 116 -8.09 -0.36 -11.15
CA VAL A 116 -9.54 -0.51 -11.39
C VAL A 116 -10.00 -1.94 -11.14
N ALA A 117 -9.28 -2.93 -11.67
CA ALA A 117 -9.62 -4.35 -11.50
C ALA A 117 -9.61 -4.78 -10.02
N HIS A 118 -8.58 -4.41 -9.26
CA HIS A 118 -8.50 -4.72 -7.83
C HIS A 118 -9.60 -4.04 -7.03
N MET A 119 -9.89 -2.77 -7.32
CA MET A 119 -10.95 -2.03 -6.65
C MET A 119 -12.32 -2.64 -6.95
N ALA A 120 -12.61 -2.96 -8.20
CA ALA A 120 -13.89 -3.57 -8.58
C ALA A 120 -14.11 -4.95 -7.93
N ALA A 121 -13.04 -5.75 -7.80
CA ALA A 121 -13.12 -7.09 -7.23
C ALA A 121 -13.22 -7.10 -5.69
N MET A 122 -12.56 -6.16 -5.01
CA MET A 122 -12.33 -6.26 -3.55
C MET A 122 -12.79 -5.05 -2.75
N LEU A 123 -13.04 -3.91 -3.38
CA LEU A 123 -13.45 -2.66 -2.73
C LEU A 123 -14.79 -2.13 -3.28
N PRO A 124 -15.89 -2.94 -3.25
CA PRO A 124 -17.19 -2.53 -3.81
C PRO A 124 -17.83 -1.35 -3.07
N GLY A 125 -17.31 -1.00 -1.89
CA GLY A 125 -17.70 0.16 -1.10
C GLY A 125 -16.96 1.45 -1.47
N VAL A 126 -16.04 1.40 -2.44
CA VAL A 126 -15.23 2.54 -2.87
C VAL A 126 -15.56 2.91 -4.31
N ARG A 127 -15.86 4.18 -4.55
CA ARG A 127 -15.86 4.80 -5.89
C ARG A 127 -14.88 5.96 -5.92
N VAL A 128 -14.25 6.15 -7.06
CA VAL A 128 -13.43 7.32 -7.35
C VAL A 128 -14.04 8.00 -8.55
N ASN A 129 -14.36 9.28 -8.44
CA ASN A 129 -14.81 10.04 -9.59
C ASN A 129 -13.64 10.25 -10.55
N VAL A 130 -13.68 9.57 -11.69
CA VAL A 130 -12.70 9.66 -12.78
C VAL A 130 -13.23 10.46 -13.97
N ASP A 131 -14.40 11.07 -13.85
CA ASP A 131 -15.02 11.84 -14.92
C ASP A 131 -14.09 13.00 -15.31
N PRO A 132 -13.90 13.25 -16.62
CA PRO A 132 -13.03 14.31 -17.10
C PRO A 132 -13.64 15.70 -16.89
N GLU A 133 -14.95 15.77 -16.62
CA GLU A 133 -15.67 17.02 -16.45
C GLU A 133 -15.13 17.82 -15.24
N PRO A 134 -14.85 19.12 -15.43
CA PRO A 134 -14.49 19.99 -14.33
C PRO A 134 -15.63 20.06 -13.30
N GLY A 135 -15.32 19.80 -12.03
CA GLY A 135 -16.31 19.89 -10.96
C GLY A 135 -15.71 19.66 -9.58
N PRO A 136 -16.43 20.03 -8.51
CA PRO A 136 -15.96 19.90 -7.13
C PRO A 136 -15.78 18.45 -6.69
N ASP A 137 -16.38 17.50 -7.42
CA ASP A 137 -16.28 16.08 -7.14
C ASP A 137 -15.21 15.38 -7.98
N ARG A 138 -14.48 16.08 -8.86
CA ARG A 138 -13.43 15.45 -9.70
C ARG A 138 -12.35 14.84 -8.82
N GLY A 139 -12.03 13.56 -9.03
CA GLY A 139 -11.09 12.82 -8.19
C GLY A 139 -11.57 12.55 -6.77
N ALA A 140 -12.82 12.90 -6.42
CA ALA A 140 -13.35 12.64 -5.09
C ALA A 140 -13.50 11.14 -4.84
N PHE A 141 -13.23 10.72 -3.60
CA PHE A 141 -13.55 9.39 -3.14
C PHE A 141 -14.95 9.38 -2.54
N GLN A 142 -15.70 8.32 -2.85
CA GLN A 142 -16.85 7.89 -2.09
C GLN A 142 -16.50 6.58 -1.41
N ILE A 143 -16.59 6.53 -0.09
CA ILE A 143 -16.30 5.34 0.72
C ILE A 143 -17.50 5.12 1.63
N GLY A 144 -18.28 4.07 1.34
CA GLY A 144 -19.60 3.93 1.95
C GLY A 144 -20.49 5.15 1.66
N SER A 145 -21.04 5.76 2.70
CA SER A 145 -21.84 6.99 2.59
C SER A 145 -21.02 8.28 2.59
N GLU A 146 -19.72 8.21 2.93
CA GLU A 146 -18.89 9.41 3.07
C GLU A 146 -18.22 9.79 1.76
N ARG A 147 -17.99 11.10 1.59
CA ARG A 147 -17.35 11.67 0.40
C ARG A 147 -16.15 12.53 0.80
N TYR A 148 -15.04 12.30 0.12
CA TYR A 148 -13.77 13.00 0.35
C TYR A 148 -13.35 13.69 -0.94
N ARG A 149 -13.56 15.01 -0.99
CA ARG A 149 -13.21 15.84 -2.15
C ARG A 149 -11.72 16.16 -2.16
N LEU A 150 -11.21 16.36 -3.38
CA LEU A 150 -9.85 16.83 -3.59
C LEU A 150 -9.80 18.35 -3.43
N ASP A 151 -9.00 18.83 -2.49
CA ASP A 151 -8.56 20.22 -2.41
C ASP A 151 -7.05 20.26 -2.67
N ALA A 152 -6.70 20.49 -3.94
CA ALA A 152 -5.34 20.26 -4.44
C ALA A 152 -4.31 21.16 -3.75
N GLY A 153 -3.29 20.54 -3.17
CA GLY A 153 -2.23 21.21 -2.42
C GLY A 153 -2.55 21.46 -0.95
N THR A 154 -3.81 21.32 -0.51
CA THR A 154 -4.26 21.66 0.84
C THR A 154 -4.75 20.43 1.61
N THR A 155 -5.78 19.76 1.10
CA THR A 155 -6.38 18.57 1.72
C THR A 155 -6.65 17.52 0.66
N GLU A 156 -5.85 16.47 0.68
CA GLU A 156 -5.84 15.44 -0.34
C GLU A 156 -5.85 14.07 0.32
N TYR A 157 -6.44 13.10 -0.34
CA TYR A 157 -6.64 11.78 0.24
C TYR A 157 -5.95 10.69 -0.59
N VAL A 158 -5.57 9.62 0.09
CA VAL A 158 -5.04 8.39 -0.52
C VAL A 158 -5.53 7.18 0.24
N LEU A 159 -5.95 6.17 -0.52
CA LEU A 159 -6.23 4.84 0.01
C LEU A 159 -4.95 4.02 -0.01
N LEU A 160 -4.52 3.59 1.17
CA LEU A 160 -3.49 2.57 1.34
C LEU A 160 -4.18 1.26 1.70
N ALA A 161 -4.14 0.28 0.80
CA ALA A 161 -4.73 -1.02 1.05
C ALA A 161 -3.70 -2.14 0.97
N ARG A 162 -3.92 -3.18 1.76
CA ARG A 162 -3.35 -4.51 1.57
C ARG A 162 -4.52 -5.46 1.38
N LEU A 163 -4.59 -6.15 0.26
CA LEU A 163 -5.73 -7.00 -0.11
C LEU A 163 -5.25 -8.38 -0.49
N THR A 164 -5.93 -9.42 -0.03
CA THR A 164 -5.62 -10.82 -0.37
C THR A 164 -6.85 -11.48 -0.99
N ALA A 165 -6.65 -12.15 -2.13
CA ALA A 165 -7.72 -12.81 -2.88
C ALA A 165 -8.19 -14.11 -2.21
N GLY A 166 -9.40 -14.10 -1.66
CA GLY A 166 -10.06 -15.30 -1.14
C GLY A 166 -9.38 -15.95 0.08
N ASP A 167 -9.90 -17.11 0.49
CA ASP A 167 -9.42 -17.88 1.65
C ASP A 167 -8.22 -18.78 1.33
N ARG A 168 -7.59 -18.61 0.15
CA ARG A 168 -6.42 -19.40 -0.21
C ARG A 168 -5.27 -19.04 0.70
N ARG A 169 -4.84 -20.01 1.52
CA ARG A 169 -3.76 -19.88 2.51
C ARG A 169 -2.43 -19.39 1.93
N GLU A 170 -2.25 -19.48 0.61
CA GLU A 170 -1.05 -19.10 -0.13
C GLU A 170 -1.21 -17.85 -1.00
N ALA A 171 -2.38 -17.20 -1.01
CA ALA A 171 -2.60 -16.03 -1.84
C ALA A 171 -1.69 -14.86 -1.42
N ARG A 172 -0.94 -14.34 -2.39
CA ARG A 172 -0.08 -13.16 -2.22
C ARG A 172 -0.93 -11.88 -2.18
N PRO A 173 -0.54 -10.88 -1.39
CA PRO A 173 -1.29 -9.64 -1.28
C PRO A 173 -1.06 -8.71 -2.48
N ALA A 174 -2.08 -7.94 -2.84
CA ALA A 174 -1.94 -6.69 -3.57
C ALA A 174 -1.93 -5.51 -2.59
N PHE A 175 -0.93 -4.65 -2.69
CA PHE A 175 -0.89 -3.35 -2.06
C PHE A 175 -1.38 -2.30 -3.04
N LEU A 176 -2.37 -1.51 -2.64
CA LEU A 176 -2.90 -0.41 -3.44
C LEU A 176 -2.47 0.93 -2.82
N PHE A 177 -1.89 1.80 -3.65
CA PHE A 177 -1.60 3.19 -3.34
C PHE A 177 -2.45 4.05 -4.27
N CYS A 178 -3.73 4.16 -3.93
CA CYS A 178 -4.74 4.81 -4.75
C CYS A 178 -4.96 6.24 -4.26
N GLY A 179 -4.14 7.15 -4.76
CA GLY A 179 -4.15 8.57 -4.40
C GLY A 179 -4.98 9.42 -5.35
N GLN A 180 -5.48 10.55 -4.86
CA GLN A 180 -6.13 11.56 -5.72
C GLN A 180 -5.14 12.26 -6.65
N ARG A 181 -3.84 12.26 -6.31
CA ARG A 181 -2.73 12.81 -7.10
C ARG A 181 -1.46 11.96 -6.96
N ALA A 182 -0.51 12.10 -7.88
CA ALA A 182 0.78 11.40 -7.82
C ALA A 182 1.55 11.65 -6.51
N ILE A 183 1.51 12.87 -5.95
CA ILE A 183 2.16 13.17 -4.66
C ILE A 183 1.55 12.38 -3.49
N THR A 184 0.26 12.12 -3.54
CA THR A 184 -0.44 11.34 -2.51
C THR A 184 -0.13 9.85 -2.60
N ASN A 185 0.21 9.32 -3.79
CA ASN A 185 0.71 7.95 -3.94
C ASN A 185 2.04 7.79 -3.20
N GLN A 186 2.98 8.72 -3.43
CA GLN A 186 4.26 8.75 -2.73
C GLN A 186 4.07 8.84 -1.21
N ALA A 187 3.16 9.69 -0.75
CA ALA A 187 2.85 9.84 0.67
C ALA A 187 2.38 8.50 1.29
N ALA A 188 1.52 7.76 0.60
CA ALA A 188 1.07 6.43 1.07
C ALA A 188 2.19 5.38 1.05
N THR A 189 3.04 5.37 0.02
CA THR A 189 4.21 4.50 -0.04
C THR A 189 5.15 4.75 1.13
N ARG A 190 5.48 6.01 1.39
CA ARG A 190 6.31 6.43 2.51
C ARG A 190 5.67 6.08 3.85
N TYR A 191 4.36 6.28 3.97
CA TYR A 191 3.61 5.89 5.16
C TYR A 191 3.71 4.39 5.42
N LEU A 192 3.52 3.54 4.39
CA LEU A 192 3.68 2.09 4.50
C LEU A 192 5.10 1.72 4.92
N ALA A 193 6.12 2.27 4.26
CA ALA A 193 7.52 1.98 4.56
C ALA A 193 7.87 2.31 6.02
N ARG A 194 7.41 3.45 6.55
CA ARG A 194 7.66 3.88 7.94
C ARG A 194 6.83 3.11 8.98
N HIS A 195 5.60 2.71 8.64
CA HIS A 195 4.64 2.17 9.63
C HIS A 195 4.36 0.67 9.49
N HIS A 196 5.01 -0.05 8.57
CA HIS A 196 4.74 -1.46 8.32
C HIS A 196 4.80 -2.34 9.57
N GLU A 197 5.70 -2.08 10.52
CA GLU A 197 5.75 -2.85 11.78
C GLU A 197 4.52 -2.63 12.67
N LYS A 198 3.99 -1.41 12.71
CA LYS A 198 2.74 -1.09 13.43
C LYS A 198 1.54 -1.71 12.72
N LEU A 199 1.51 -1.62 11.39
CA LEU A 199 0.47 -2.21 10.56
C LEU A 199 0.46 -3.74 10.67
N ALA A 200 1.63 -4.39 10.62
CA ALA A 200 1.77 -5.82 10.80
C ALA A 200 1.32 -6.28 12.19
N ARG A 201 1.57 -5.49 13.24
CA ARG A 201 1.06 -5.79 14.59
C ARG A 201 -0.46 -5.67 14.67
N LYS A 202 -1.04 -4.64 14.04
CA LYS A 202 -2.49 -4.38 14.10
C LYS A 202 -3.31 -5.33 13.22
N HIS A 203 -2.83 -5.60 12.00
CA HIS A 203 -3.58 -6.30 10.96
C HIS A 203 -3.04 -7.69 10.64
N GLY A 204 -1.85 -8.06 11.14
CA GLY A 204 -1.21 -9.32 10.78
C GLY A 204 -1.04 -9.44 9.26
N THR A 205 -1.57 -10.53 8.71
CA THR A 205 -1.63 -10.81 7.27
C THR A 205 -3.04 -10.68 6.71
N SER A 206 -3.95 -10.04 7.43
CA SER A 206 -5.32 -9.78 6.97
C SER A 206 -5.36 -8.60 6.00
N SER A 207 -6.42 -8.55 5.21
CA SER A 207 -6.70 -7.38 4.36
C SER A 207 -7.02 -6.16 5.23
N PHE A 208 -6.58 -4.99 4.80
CA PHE A 208 -6.95 -3.71 5.40
C PHE A 208 -7.00 -2.61 4.35
N VAL A 209 -7.77 -1.57 4.63
CA VAL A 209 -7.88 -0.36 3.82
C VAL A 209 -7.83 0.84 4.76
N LEU A 210 -6.81 1.67 4.61
CA LEU A 210 -6.65 2.92 5.36
C LEU A 210 -6.94 4.10 4.46
N LEU A 211 -7.70 5.05 4.99
CA LEU A 211 -7.81 6.38 4.39
C LEU A 211 -6.80 7.30 5.07
N LEU A 212 -5.87 7.82 4.28
CA LEU A 212 -4.87 8.78 4.73
C LEU A 212 -5.19 10.15 4.13
N LYS A 213 -4.96 11.20 4.92
CA LYS A 213 -5.03 12.60 4.51
C LYS A 213 -3.61 13.15 4.41
N VAL A 214 -3.25 13.67 3.24
CA VAL A 214 -2.01 14.41 3.01
C VAL A 214 -2.31 15.88 3.25
N VAL A 215 -1.62 16.47 4.23
CA VAL A 215 -1.89 17.83 4.70
C VAL A 215 -0.93 18.80 4.03
N ASN A 216 -1.48 19.82 3.38
CA ASN A 216 -0.75 20.91 2.76
C ASN A 216 0.45 20.41 1.92
N SER A 217 0.15 19.56 0.94
CA SER A 217 1.18 18.94 0.09
C SER A 217 1.92 19.96 -0.77
N GLN A 218 1.36 21.16 -0.94
CA GLN A 218 2.05 22.28 -1.59
C GLN A 218 3.24 22.78 -0.76
N ALA A 219 3.09 22.86 0.56
CA ALA A 219 4.15 23.34 1.46
C ALA A 219 5.09 22.22 1.93
N TYR A 220 4.54 21.05 2.26
CA TYR A 220 5.28 19.97 2.91
C TYR A 220 5.55 18.76 2.03
N GLY A 221 5.12 18.80 0.78
CA GLY A 221 5.23 17.65 -0.12
C GLY A 221 4.48 16.43 0.43
N PRO A 222 5.03 15.21 0.28
CA PRO A 222 4.38 13.96 0.70
C PRO A 222 4.59 13.60 2.19
N ASP A 223 5.21 14.46 3.00
CA ASP A 223 5.72 14.08 4.32
C ASP A 223 4.71 14.18 5.47
N VAL A 224 3.71 15.06 5.37
CA VAL A 224 2.72 15.27 6.44
C VAL A 224 1.46 14.49 6.10
N VAL A 225 1.29 13.35 6.78
CA VAL A 225 0.20 12.40 6.55
C VAL A 225 -0.51 12.08 7.85
N GLU A 226 -1.83 12.26 7.85
CA GLU A 226 -2.73 11.91 8.95
C GLU A 226 -3.54 10.66 8.59
N LEU A 227 -3.66 9.72 9.53
CA LEU A 227 -4.60 8.61 9.39
C LEU A 227 -6.01 9.11 9.69
N VAL A 228 -6.87 9.21 8.68
CA VAL A 228 -8.29 9.54 8.86
C VAL A 228 -8.99 8.38 9.53
N GLY A 229 -8.73 7.16 9.07
CA GLY A 229 -9.32 5.98 9.67
C GLY A 229 -9.02 4.68 8.94
N ASP A 230 -9.38 3.60 9.61
CA ASP A 230 -9.45 2.26 9.05
C ASP A 230 -10.82 2.08 8.41
N VAL A 231 -10.87 2.20 7.09
CA VAL A 231 -12.12 2.16 6.30
C VAL A 231 -12.39 0.77 5.74
N THR A 232 -11.67 -0.26 6.20
CA THR A 232 -11.74 -1.63 5.66
C THR A 232 -13.18 -2.11 5.51
N ARG A 233 -14.00 -2.00 6.57
CA ARG A 233 -15.40 -2.45 6.55
C ARG A 233 -16.25 -1.69 5.53
N ALA A 234 -16.14 -0.36 5.50
CA ALA A 234 -16.91 0.47 4.58
C ALA A 234 -16.47 0.25 3.13
N ALA A 235 -15.18 0.02 2.91
CA ALA A 235 -14.59 -0.19 1.59
C ALA A 235 -14.92 -1.57 1.01
N THR A 236 -15.03 -2.61 1.84
CA THR A 236 -15.32 -3.99 1.38
C THR A 236 -16.82 -4.32 1.34
N SER A 237 -17.67 -3.47 1.90
CA SER A 237 -19.13 -3.63 1.83
C SER A 237 -19.68 -2.91 0.61
N PRO A 238 -20.60 -3.51 -0.18
CA PRO A 238 -21.21 -2.84 -1.32
C PRO A 238 -21.82 -1.48 -0.94
N LEU A 239 -21.66 -0.50 -1.82
CA LEU A 239 -22.29 0.81 -1.63
C LEU A 239 -23.82 0.66 -1.50
N PRO A 240 -24.47 1.51 -0.68
CA PRO A 240 -25.93 1.54 -0.59
C PRO A 240 -26.56 1.71 -1.98
N ALA A 241 -27.62 0.95 -2.25
CA ALA A 241 -28.38 1.13 -3.47
C ALA A 241 -28.93 2.57 -3.52
N PRO A 242 -28.86 3.26 -4.66
CA PRO A 242 -29.49 4.57 -4.80
C PRO A 242 -30.98 4.42 -4.50
N ALA A 243 -31.51 5.31 -3.65
CA ALA A 243 -32.93 5.31 -3.30
C ALA A 243 -33.77 5.38 -4.59
N PRO A 244 -34.84 4.57 -4.73
CA PRO A 244 -35.67 4.62 -5.91
C PRO A 244 -36.22 6.04 -6.10
N ALA A 245 -36.00 6.61 -7.29
CA ALA A 245 -36.52 7.92 -7.63
C ALA A 245 -38.04 7.94 -7.40
N PRO A 246 -38.60 9.00 -6.79
CA PRO A 246 -40.04 9.08 -6.60
C PRO A 246 -40.71 9.02 -7.97
N THR A 247 -41.49 7.96 -8.20
CA THR A 247 -42.35 7.84 -9.38
C THR A 247 -43.27 9.05 -9.42
N SER A 248 -43.03 9.96 -10.37
CA SER A 248 -43.96 11.02 -10.70
C SER A 248 -45.27 10.36 -11.11
N ARG A 249 -46.28 10.37 -10.22
CA ARG A 249 -47.63 9.97 -10.58
C ARG A 249 -48.11 10.97 -11.61
N ASN A 250 -48.13 10.56 -12.87
CA ASN A 250 -48.83 11.29 -13.92
C ASN A 250 -50.31 11.30 -13.56
N SER A 251 -50.77 12.40 -12.96
CA SER A 251 -52.18 12.73 -12.82
C SER A 251 -52.71 13.13 -14.20
N HIS A 252 -52.99 12.15 -15.07
CA HIS A 252 -53.86 12.38 -16.21
C HIS A 252 -55.30 12.35 -15.71
N ARG A 253 -55.85 13.56 -15.55
CA ARG A 253 -57.27 13.84 -15.43
C ARG A 253 -57.69 14.49 -16.74
N ALA A 254 -58.40 13.76 -17.59
CA ALA A 254 -59.36 14.26 -18.57
C ALA A 254 -60.26 13.09 -18.98
#